data_AF-A0A3N4M970-F1
#
_entry.id   AF-A0A3N4M970-F1
#
_cell.length_a   1.000
_cell.length_b   1.000
_cell.length_c   1.000
_cell.angle_alpha   90.00
_cell.angle_beta   90.00
_cell.angle_gamma   90.00
#
_symmetry.space_group_name_H-M   'P 1'
#
loop_
_entity.id
_entity.type
_entity.pdbx_description
1 polymer ?
#
loop_
_entity_poly.entity_id
_entity_poly.type
_entity_poly.pdbx_seq_one_letter_code
_entity_poly.pdbx_strand_id
1 'polypeptide(L)'
;MSKRRGSPIEPEQNETRILPSTRQKRVRLPCYFQSLSDELVLKILSFLTTSELTRCQQVCRRLQRIAGDDQVWKSAFYDCFVRPQAPRLSGSGRGVNQAPLPAYSSRSSIWLDDMSLVKAQNTHWKQLYKLRHNWTRGSCCITEIGISAAHSEPPLSVQMRRGIIFTVDSVTGLQAWRAGGEQGFIARISLKPTSQEGRPIDLRAPTALAVDDREDTKSKDTINVAIGYESGNFSVYQLSIRSSTFASMYTQSVETGPKITTMAFSGSHLMIMNSQQNLLLYYFPSSGEQSQDTLQIGTPVIITSFRSHTIWPPVSLSLRRSTYGMLACIVYTVPTFSLGWSVAIQELQLNLDGTSVQRSRIASAVPQNLHPNPTFEVISPTEISYPVAGGSNPETVSYIPLSQPTSLSYAHPYLLTAHNDNTLTIYLVKSTNESLEIAPGQQLFGHTSAVSGAHIGSRGRAVSISTRGSELRVWELEGSIPGNRRGGESVKVYPSPLHPSLTTSSHLNLADPLSLSLPQANWRDGAALDRWLGFDDEKVIVHREKETGSQVLMVYDFS
;
A
#
# COMPACT_ATOMS: atom_id res chain seq x y z
N MET A 1 -27.86 62.99 83.69
CA MET A 1 -26.70 62.34 83.02
C MET A 1 -26.80 60.83 83.24
N SER A 2 -26.55 60.05 82.17
CA SER A 2 -26.24 58.60 82.13
C SER A 2 -27.32 57.61 82.64
N LYS A 3 -28.07 56.93 81.74
CA LYS A 3 -27.76 55.72 80.94
C LYS A 3 -28.14 54.41 81.65
N ARG A 4 -29.19 53.78 81.09
CA ARG A 4 -29.70 52.41 81.29
C ARG A 4 -28.67 51.32 80.97
N ARG A 5 -28.78 50.17 81.65
CA ARG A 5 -28.64 48.78 81.16
C ARG A 5 -29.11 47.88 82.31
N GLY A 6 -30.13 47.02 82.23
CA GLY A 6 -30.64 46.24 81.10
C GLY A 6 -30.03 44.84 81.18
N SER A 7 -30.76 43.89 81.78
CA SER A 7 -30.42 42.53 82.22
C SER A 7 -29.88 41.58 81.13
N PRO A 8 -29.18 40.49 81.52
CA PRO A 8 -28.62 39.50 80.59
C PRO A 8 -29.69 38.51 80.12
N ILE A 9 -29.70 38.22 78.81
CA ILE A 9 -30.60 37.27 78.12
C ILE A 9 -29.79 36.01 77.79
N GLU A 10 -30.27 34.85 78.24
CA GLU A 10 -29.82 33.52 77.85
C GLU A 10 -30.16 33.23 76.37
N PRO A 11 -29.30 32.57 75.59
CA PRO A 11 -29.66 32.15 74.25
C PRO A 11 -30.44 30.82 74.26
N GLU A 12 -31.70 30.90 73.84
CA GLU A 12 -32.58 29.78 73.53
C GLU A 12 -31.99 28.84 72.45
N GLN A 13 -32.17 27.55 72.68
CA GLN A 13 -31.88 26.46 71.75
C GLN A 13 -32.85 26.53 70.57
N ASN A 14 -32.35 26.83 69.37
CA ASN A 14 -33.15 26.82 68.15
C ASN A 14 -32.97 25.48 67.43
N GLU A 15 -33.89 24.54 67.68
CA GLU A 15 -34.01 23.28 66.94
C GLU A 15 -34.32 23.56 65.46
N THR A 16 -33.35 23.30 64.59
CA THR A 16 -33.54 23.31 63.14
C THR A 16 -34.43 22.15 62.73
N ARG A 17 -35.70 22.46 62.41
CA ARG A 17 -36.63 21.55 61.73
C ARG A 17 -36.01 21.06 60.41
N ILE A 18 -35.59 19.79 60.40
CA ILE A 18 -35.21 19.08 59.18
C ILE A 18 -36.50 18.81 58.39
N LEU A 19 -36.71 19.55 57.31
CA LEU A 19 -37.74 19.23 56.32
C LEU A 19 -37.38 17.89 55.65
N PRO A 20 -38.32 16.93 55.52
CA PRO A 20 -38.04 15.68 54.85
C PRO A 20 -37.73 15.97 53.38
N SER A 21 -36.54 15.56 52.93
CA SER A 21 -36.18 15.62 51.51
C SER A 21 -37.24 14.85 50.73
N THR A 22 -38.02 15.55 49.91
CA THR A 22 -38.90 14.91 48.95
C THR A 22 -38.02 14.05 48.04
N ARG A 23 -38.04 12.73 48.25
CA ARG A 23 -37.55 11.79 47.24
C ARG A 23 -38.38 12.04 45.99
N GLN A 24 -37.85 12.86 45.08
CA GLN A 24 -38.35 12.95 43.73
C GLN A 24 -38.33 11.52 43.18
N LYS A 25 -39.50 10.88 43.12
CA LYS A 25 -39.69 9.68 42.32
C LYS A 25 -39.29 10.09 40.90
N ARG A 26 -38.12 9.64 40.44
CA ARG A 26 -37.77 9.71 39.02
C ARG A 26 -38.91 9.05 38.29
N VAL A 27 -39.75 9.83 37.62
CA VAL A 27 -40.73 9.33 36.66
C VAL A 27 -39.90 8.64 35.61
N ARG A 28 -39.88 7.30 35.64
CA ARG A 28 -39.28 6.51 34.56
C ARG A 28 -40.19 6.73 33.36
N LEU A 29 -39.82 7.65 32.47
CA LEU A 29 -40.40 7.72 31.13
C LEU A 29 -40.40 6.28 30.57
N PRO A 30 -41.52 5.76 30.04
CA PRO A 30 -41.55 4.43 29.49
C PRO A 30 -40.48 4.36 28.40
N CYS A 31 -39.47 3.53 28.59
CA CYS A 31 -38.49 3.29 27.55
C CYS A 31 -39.17 2.45 26.46
N TYR A 32 -39.87 3.08 25.52
CA TYR A 32 -40.51 2.42 24.37
C TYR A 32 -39.54 1.51 23.59
N PHE A 33 -38.23 1.84 23.62
CA PHE A 33 -37.16 1.02 23.07
C PHE A 33 -36.99 -0.36 23.75
N GLN A 34 -37.42 -0.52 25.00
CA GLN A 34 -37.32 -1.80 25.71
C GLN A 34 -38.43 -2.78 25.30
N SER A 35 -39.60 -2.27 24.89
CA SER A 35 -40.74 -3.10 24.48
C SER A 35 -40.75 -3.48 22.99
N LEU A 36 -39.94 -2.83 22.16
CA LEU A 36 -39.81 -3.17 20.74
C LEU A 36 -39.06 -4.49 20.56
N SER A 37 -39.33 -5.23 19.48
CA SER A 37 -38.54 -6.40 19.09
C SER A 37 -37.17 -5.97 18.53
N ASP A 38 -36.19 -6.88 18.58
CA ASP A 38 -34.84 -6.59 18.09
C ASP A 38 -34.82 -6.25 16.59
N GLU A 39 -35.68 -6.87 15.78
CA GLU A 39 -35.85 -6.56 14.34
C GLU A 39 -36.34 -5.13 14.07
N LEU A 40 -37.30 -4.65 14.87
CA LEU A 40 -37.78 -3.27 14.74
C LEU A 40 -36.72 -2.27 15.17
N VAL A 41 -35.96 -2.59 16.22
CA VAL A 41 -34.83 -1.78 16.66
C VAL A 41 -33.73 -1.74 15.58
N LEU A 42 -33.38 -2.88 14.97
CA LEU A 42 -32.44 -2.94 13.84
C LEU A 42 -32.92 -2.06 12.69
N LYS A 43 -34.21 -2.13 12.35
CA LYS A 43 -34.77 -1.30 11.27
C LYS A 43 -34.69 0.19 11.59
N ILE A 44 -34.97 0.60 12.83
CA ILE A 44 -34.82 2.00 13.26
C ILE A 44 -33.35 2.43 13.18
N LEU A 45 -32.43 1.60 13.67
CA LEU A 45 -30.99 1.89 13.64
C LEU A 45 -30.44 1.96 12.21
N SER A 46 -31.01 1.24 11.25
CA SER A 46 -30.59 1.29 9.84
C SER A 46 -30.77 2.67 9.18
N PHE A 47 -31.60 3.55 9.75
CA PHE A 47 -31.80 4.92 9.27
C PHE A 47 -30.84 5.94 9.91
N LEU A 48 -30.05 5.55 10.92
CA LEU A 48 -29.15 6.44 11.63
C LEU A 48 -27.82 6.61 10.90
N THR A 49 -27.17 7.76 11.11
CA THR A 49 -25.79 7.97 10.64
C THR A 49 -24.79 7.15 11.44
N THR A 50 -23.61 6.88 10.87
CA THR A 50 -22.56 6.11 11.56
C THR A 50 -22.07 6.77 12.86
N SER A 51 -22.14 8.10 12.95
CA SER A 51 -21.83 8.84 14.18
C SER A 51 -22.88 8.68 15.29
N GLU A 52 -24.13 8.47 14.91
CA GLU A 52 -25.23 8.24 15.85
C GLU A 52 -25.26 6.78 16.30
N LEU A 53 -24.97 5.85 15.38
CA LEU A 53 -24.83 4.42 15.70
C LEU A 53 -23.76 4.17 16.77
N THR A 54 -22.61 4.84 16.69
CA THR A 54 -21.56 4.71 17.72
C THR A 54 -21.96 5.31 19.06
N ARG A 55 -22.73 6.42 19.07
CA ARG A 55 -23.33 6.95 20.31
C ARG A 55 -24.37 5.99 20.89
N CYS A 56 -25.23 5.40 20.07
CA CYS A 56 -26.22 4.41 20.49
C CYS A 56 -25.58 3.18 21.13
N GLN A 57 -24.39 2.76 20.65
CA GLN A 57 -23.62 1.66 21.27
C GLN A 57 -23.21 1.95 22.72
N GLN A 58 -23.09 3.23 23.11
CA GLN A 58 -22.65 3.63 24.46
C GLN A 58 -23.82 3.77 25.46
N VAL A 59 -25.08 3.73 24.99
CA VAL A 59 -26.26 4.01 25.83
C VAL A 59 -26.64 2.84 26.73
N CYS A 60 -26.74 1.63 26.16
CA CYS A 60 -27.11 0.44 26.94
C CYS A 60 -26.58 -0.85 26.30
N ARG A 61 -26.45 -1.93 27.10
CA ARG A 61 -25.91 -3.23 26.62
C ARG A 61 -26.72 -3.84 25.47
N ARG A 62 -28.05 -3.63 25.45
CA ARG A 62 -28.92 -4.12 24.36
C ARG A 62 -28.62 -3.38 23.06
N LEU A 63 -28.59 -2.04 23.08
CA LEU A 63 -28.24 -1.23 21.91
C LEU A 63 -26.79 -1.43 21.49
N GLN A 64 -25.88 -1.69 22.42
CA GLN A 64 -24.49 -2.06 22.12
C GLN A 64 -24.42 -3.31 21.24
N ARG A 65 -25.22 -4.33 21.55
CA ARG A 65 -25.29 -5.57 20.76
C ARG A 65 -25.95 -5.33 19.40
N ILE A 66 -27.11 -4.69 19.39
CA ILE A 66 -27.93 -4.52 18.17
C ILE A 66 -27.30 -3.52 17.20
N ALA A 67 -26.79 -2.38 17.68
CA ALA A 67 -26.06 -1.43 16.85
C ALA A 67 -24.65 -1.94 16.47
N GLY A 68 -24.20 -3.02 17.08
CA GLY A 68 -22.98 -3.75 16.71
C GLY A 68 -23.21 -4.82 15.64
N ASP A 69 -24.46 -5.07 15.24
CA ASP A 69 -24.83 -6.10 14.27
C ASP A 69 -24.26 -5.80 12.88
N ASP A 70 -23.67 -6.82 12.28
CA ASP A 70 -23.04 -6.80 10.97
C ASP A 70 -24.01 -6.37 9.85
N GLN A 71 -25.32 -6.62 9.96
CA GLN A 71 -26.27 -6.21 8.93
C GLN A 71 -26.43 -4.69 8.81
N VAL A 72 -26.40 -3.97 9.94
CA VAL A 72 -26.50 -2.49 9.97
C VAL A 72 -25.23 -1.87 9.39
N TRP A 73 -24.07 -2.44 9.74
CA TRP A 73 -22.79 -1.98 9.20
C TRP A 73 -22.62 -2.34 7.73
N LYS A 74 -23.19 -3.47 7.29
CA LYS A 74 -23.27 -3.82 5.88
C LYS A 74 -24.09 -2.78 5.12
N SER A 75 -25.32 -2.47 5.54
CA SER A 75 -26.12 -1.44 4.84
C SER A 75 -25.42 -0.08 4.82
N ALA A 76 -24.85 0.35 5.94
CA ALA A 76 -24.10 1.61 6.03
C ALA A 76 -22.86 1.61 5.11
N PHE A 77 -22.15 0.48 5.00
CA PHE A 77 -21.01 0.33 4.10
C PHE A 77 -21.44 0.43 2.63
N TYR A 78 -22.50 -0.27 2.24
CA TYR A 78 -23.00 -0.19 0.87
C TYR A 78 -23.51 1.21 0.53
N ASP A 79 -24.20 1.87 1.45
CA ASP A 79 -24.77 3.19 1.21
C ASP A 79 -23.69 4.28 1.16
N CYS A 80 -22.66 4.21 2.01
CA CYS A 80 -21.60 5.21 2.07
C CYS A 80 -20.54 5.01 0.98
N PHE A 81 -20.20 3.76 0.66
CA PHE A 81 -19.05 3.46 -0.16
C PHE A 81 -19.44 2.89 -1.53
N VAL A 82 -20.40 1.97 -1.60
CA VAL A 82 -20.72 1.25 -2.86
C VAL A 82 -21.70 2.03 -3.74
N ARG A 83 -22.79 2.54 -3.17
CA ARG A 83 -23.84 3.26 -3.92
C ARG A 83 -23.36 4.54 -4.59
N PRO A 84 -22.52 5.40 -3.98
CA PRO A 84 -22.04 6.61 -4.64
C PRO A 84 -21.15 6.32 -5.86
N GLN A 85 -20.63 5.10 -5.94
CA GLN A 85 -19.73 4.65 -7.01
C GLN A 85 -20.48 3.84 -8.09
N ALA A 86 -21.61 3.20 -7.76
CA ALA A 86 -22.46 2.47 -8.71
C ALA A 86 -22.94 3.27 -9.94
N PRO A 87 -23.41 4.54 -9.85
CA PRO A 87 -23.81 5.30 -11.04
C PRO A 87 -22.63 5.80 -11.87
N ARG A 88 -21.38 5.73 -11.36
CA ARG A 88 -20.16 6.08 -12.13
C ARG A 88 -19.81 5.01 -13.19
N LEU A 89 -20.45 3.84 -13.15
CA LEU A 89 -20.30 2.74 -14.11
C LEU A 89 -21.41 2.75 -15.19
N SER A 90 -22.56 3.37 -14.92
CA SER A 90 -23.68 3.48 -15.87
C SER A 90 -23.69 4.86 -16.54
N GLY A 91 -22.65 5.15 -17.30
CA GLY A 91 -22.53 6.37 -18.09
C GLY A 91 -22.49 6.06 -19.59
N SER A 92 -23.62 5.63 -20.17
CA SER A 92 -23.93 5.93 -21.56
C SER A 92 -25.43 6.16 -21.69
N GLY A 93 -25.82 7.37 -22.10
CA GLY A 93 -27.21 7.78 -22.21
C GLY A 93 -27.97 7.04 -23.31
N ARG A 94 -29.16 6.54 -22.95
CA ARG A 94 -30.39 6.33 -23.74
C ARG A 94 -30.30 5.90 -25.22
N GLY A 95 -30.88 4.73 -25.51
CA GLY A 95 -31.40 4.35 -26.82
C GLY A 95 -31.87 2.89 -26.90
N VAL A 96 -33.17 2.68 -26.70
CA VAL A 96 -34.08 1.60 -27.14
C VAL A 96 -33.48 0.35 -27.85
N ASN A 97 -33.89 -0.83 -27.35
CA ASN A 97 -33.84 -2.22 -27.90
C ASN A 97 -32.75 -3.19 -27.38
N GLN A 98 -33.25 -4.28 -26.77
CA GLN A 98 -32.61 -5.56 -26.42
C GLN A 98 -31.92 -6.20 -27.66
N ALA A 99 -30.85 -7.01 -27.66
CA ALA A 99 -29.98 -7.74 -26.72
C ALA A 99 -28.74 -8.25 -27.55
N PRO A 100 -27.88 -9.19 -27.09
CA PRO A 100 -27.20 -9.39 -25.81
C PRO A 100 -25.68 -9.10 -25.95
N LEU A 101 -25.07 -8.42 -24.98
CA LEU A 101 -23.62 -8.19 -24.95
C LEU A 101 -22.87 -9.53 -24.72
N PRO A 102 -21.81 -9.86 -25.49
CA PRO A 102 -20.91 -10.93 -25.13
C PRO A 102 -20.16 -10.56 -23.84
N ALA A 103 -20.13 -11.52 -22.92
CA ALA A 103 -19.65 -11.38 -21.56
C ALA A 103 -18.17 -10.95 -21.49
N TYR A 104 -17.92 -9.73 -21.02
CA TYR A 104 -16.65 -9.37 -20.37
C TYR A 104 -16.95 -8.83 -18.97
N SER A 105 -17.26 -9.78 -18.09
CA SER A 105 -17.37 -9.63 -16.65
C SER A 105 -15.98 -9.43 -16.04
N SER A 106 -15.44 -8.21 -16.13
CA SER A 106 -14.26 -7.81 -15.33
C SER A 106 -14.31 -6.38 -14.78
N ARG A 107 -15.29 -5.56 -15.19
CA ARG A 107 -15.44 -4.18 -14.66
C ARG A 107 -16.24 -4.11 -13.37
N SER A 108 -17.12 -5.08 -13.13
CA SER A 108 -17.73 -5.32 -11.83
C SER A 108 -16.82 -6.16 -10.94
N SER A 109 -15.91 -6.97 -11.50
CA SER A 109 -15.14 -7.95 -10.72
C SER A 109 -14.01 -7.36 -9.88
N ILE A 110 -13.48 -6.18 -10.23
CA ILE A 110 -12.37 -5.56 -9.48
C ILE A 110 -12.89 -4.92 -8.18
N TRP A 111 -14.07 -4.28 -8.22
CA TRP A 111 -14.82 -3.88 -7.02
C TRP A 111 -15.31 -5.08 -6.19
N LEU A 112 -15.47 -6.25 -6.83
CA LEU A 112 -15.92 -7.50 -6.23
C LEU A 112 -14.75 -8.41 -5.77
N ASP A 113 -13.48 -8.03 -5.90
CA ASP A 113 -12.40 -8.79 -5.24
C ASP A 113 -12.37 -8.51 -3.73
N ASP A 114 -12.88 -7.35 -3.29
CA ASP A 114 -13.32 -7.12 -1.91
C ASP A 114 -14.50 -8.05 -1.54
N MET A 115 -15.17 -8.72 -2.49
CA MET A 115 -16.10 -9.82 -2.18
C MET A 115 -15.44 -11.17 -1.94
N SER A 116 -14.12 -11.30 -2.03
CA SER A 116 -13.45 -12.39 -1.30
C SER A 116 -13.63 -12.21 0.23
N LEU A 117 -13.68 -10.95 0.71
CA LEU A 117 -14.05 -10.63 2.10
C LEU A 117 -15.55 -10.84 2.33
N VAL A 118 -16.42 -10.46 1.39
CA VAL A 118 -17.89 -10.66 1.49
C VAL A 118 -18.35 -12.11 1.32
N LYS A 119 -17.57 -12.96 0.62
CA LYS A 119 -17.81 -14.41 0.50
C LYS A 119 -17.31 -15.20 1.71
N ALA A 120 -16.48 -14.60 2.57
CA ALA A 120 -16.18 -15.21 3.85
C ALA A 120 -17.45 -15.15 4.71
N GLN A 121 -17.98 -16.30 5.11
CA GLN A 121 -19.22 -16.39 5.89
C GLN A 121 -19.16 -15.69 7.27
N ASN A 122 -18.01 -15.10 7.64
CA ASN A 122 -17.72 -14.42 8.91
C ASN A 122 -17.12 -13.01 8.71
N THR A 123 -17.57 -12.22 7.73
CA THR A 123 -17.06 -10.85 7.55
C THR A 123 -17.56 -9.91 8.65
N HIS A 124 -16.65 -9.33 9.44
CA HIS A 124 -16.98 -8.27 10.40
C HIS A 124 -17.14 -6.92 9.68
N TRP A 125 -18.37 -6.57 9.32
CA TRP A 125 -18.68 -5.39 8.51
C TRP A 125 -18.32 -4.08 9.22
N LYS A 126 -18.42 -4.06 10.55
CA LYS A 126 -18.01 -2.91 11.35
C LYS A 126 -16.50 -2.63 11.23
N GLN A 127 -15.68 -3.69 11.25
CA GLN A 127 -14.22 -3.56 11.10
C GLN A 127 -13.86 -3.08 9.69
N LEU A 128 -14.48 -3.66 8.66
CA LEU A 128 -14.30 -3.20 7.27
C LEU A 128 -14.73 -1.76 7.06
N TYR A 129 -15.86 -1.35 7.65
CA TYR A 129 -16.31 0.04 7.60
C TYR A 129 -15.29 0.95 8.27
N LYS A 130 -14.82 0.61 9.48
CA LYS A 130 -13.83 1.40 10.22
C LYS A 130 -12.54 1.54 9.41
N LEU A 131 -12.03 0.42 8.89
CA LEU A 131 -10.85 0.39 8.06
C LEU A 131 -11.00 1.33 6.85
N ARG A 132 -12.06 1.18 6.07
CA ARG A 132 -12.31 2.03 4.88
C ARG A 132 -12.51 3.50 5.24
N HIS A 133 -13.17 3.78 6.36
CA HIS A 133 -13.34 5.14 6.88
C HIS A 133 -12.00 5.76 7.32
N ASN A 134 -11.12 4.96 7.90
CA ASN A 134 -9.76 5.38 8.30
C ASN A 134 -8.89 5.66 7.08
N TRP A 135 -8.94 4.81 6.05
CA TRP A 135 -8.25 5.04 4.77
C TRP A 135 -8.73 6.31 4.07
N THR A 136 -10.05 6.51 3.94
CA THR A 136 -10.61 7.71 3.28
C THR A 136 -10.32 9.01 4.04
N ARG A 137 -10.06 8.95 5.35
CA ARG A 137 -9.66 10.10 6.17
C ARG A 137 -8.16 10.23 6.41
N GLY A 138 -7.37 9.22 6.08
CA GLY A 138 -5.94 9.18 6.38
C GLY A 138 -5.65 9.06 7.88
N SER A 139 -6.61 8.59 8.68
CA SER A 139 -6.46 8.43 10.13
C SER A 139 -5.87 7.06 10.43
N CYS A 140 -4.70 7.02 11.08
CA CYS A 140 -4.02 5.78 11.42
C CYS A 140 -3.37 5.88 12.81
N CYS A 141 -3.09 4.73 13.42
CA CYS A 141 -2.16 4.65 14.54
C CYS A 141 -0.75 4.38 14.01
N ILE A 142 0.26 4.95 14.65
CA ILE A 142 1.65 4.82 14.22
C ILE A 142 2.41 4.04 15.29
N THR A 143 3.13 3.01 14.86
CA THR A 143 4.05 2.23 15.70
C THR A 143 5.43 2.22 15.08
N GLU A 144 6.46 2.31 15.92
CA GLU A 144 7.86 2.26 15.49
C GLU A 144 8.42 0.86 15.74
N ILE A 145 9.00 0.23 14.72
CA ILE A 145 9.77 -1.02 14.85
C ILE A 145 11.24 -0.68 14.63
N GLY A 146 12.04 -0.75 15.70
CA GLY A 146 13.49 -0.61 15.61
C GLY A 146 14.13 -1.89 15.06
N ILE A 147 14.81 -1.81 13.92
CA ILE A 147 15.43 -2.98 13.27
C ILE A 147 16.90 -3.10 13.67
N SER A 148 17.65 -2.01 13.47
CA SER A 148 19.10 -1.98 13.70
C SER A 148 19.51 -0.66 14.31
N ALA A 149 20.42 -0.74 15.28
CA ALA A 149 21.06 0.41 15.89
C ALA A 149 22.18 1.00 15.02
N ALA A 150 22.67 0.25 14.02
CA ALA A 150 23.80 0.63 13.19
C ALA A 150 23.39 0.81 11.72
N HIS A 151 24.04 1.78 11.06
CA HIS A 151 24.03 1.92 9.61
C HIS A 151 24.49 0.63 8.94
N SER A 152 23.78 0.20 7.92
CA SER A 152 24.19 -0.90 7.05
C SER A 152 24.45 -0.38 5.64
N GLU A 153 25.62 -0.67 5.11
CA GLU A 153 25.97 -0.48 3.72
C GLU A 153 26.08 -1.87 3.09
N PRO A 154 25.28 -2.22 2.06
CA PRO A 154 24.19 -1.51 1.39
C PRO A 154 22.93 -1.31 2.29
N PRO A 155 22.04 -0.39 1.89
CA PRO A 155 20.76 -0.12 2.56
C PRO A 155 19.92 -1.37 2.84
N LEU A 156 19.16 -1.29 3.93
CA LEU A 156 18.22 -2.34 4.34
C LEU A 156 17.20 -2.62 3.23
N SER A 157 17.17 -3.87 2.76
CA SER A 157 16.14 -4.33 1.84
C SER A 157 14.91 -4.78 2.62
N VAL A 158 13.75 -4.19 2.32
CA VAL A 158 12.49 -4.47 3.04
C VAL A 158 11.43 -4.89 2.03
N GLN A 159 10.57 -5.84 2.43
CA GLN A 159 9.37 -6.18 1.67
C GLN A 159 8.26 -6.62 2.61
N MET A 160 7.00 -6.31 2.29
CA MET A 160 5.84 -6.71 3.10
C MET A 160 4.94 -7.64 2.31
N ARG A 161 4.38 -8.65 2.99
CA ARG A 161 3.34 -9.52 2.47
C ARG A 161 2.44 -10.06 3.59
N ARG A 162 1.11 -9.98 3.43
CA ARG A 162 0.12 -10.54 4.36
C ARG A 162 0.34 -10.11 5.83
N GLY A 163 0.58 -8.82 6.09
CA GLY A 163 0.87 -8.35 7.44
C GLY A 163 2.23 -8.80 8.02
N ILE A 164 3.10 -9.44 7.23
CA ILE A 164 4.45 -9.84 7.62
C ILE A 164 5.46 -9.01 6.84
N ILE A 165 6.45 -8.48 7.55
CA ILE A 165 7.52 -7.63 7.06
C ILE A 165 8.79 -8.48 7.04
N PHE A 166 9.42 -8.57 5.89
CA PHE A 166 10.72 -9.19 5.71
C PHE A 166 11.76 -8.10 5.60
N THR A 167 12.80 -8.19 6.40
CA THR A 167 13.90 -7.23 6.43
C THR A 167 15.19 -8.01 6.27
N VAL A 168 16.05 -7.54 5.37
CA VAL A 168 17.31 -8.18 5.05
C VAL A 168 18.43 -7.18 5.17
N ASP A 169 19.39 -7.54 6.01
CA ASP A 169 20.53 -6.74 6.38
C ASP A 169 21.81 -7.59 6.35
N SER A 170 22.95 -6.95 6.10
CA SER A 170 24.28 -7.57 6.13
C SER A 170 24.67 -8.05 7.54
N VAL A 171 24.29 -7.31 8.58
CA VAL A 171 24.67 -7.60 9.98
C VAL A 171 23.66 -8.54 10.62
N THR A 172 22.38 -8.20 10.55
CA THR A 172 21.35 -8.97 11.24
C THR A 172 20.87 -10.19 10.47
N GLY A 173 21.05 -10.22 9.15
CA GLY A 173 20.58 -11.29 8.27
C GLY A 173 19.12 -11.08 7.84
N LEU A 174 18.44 -12.19 7.49
CA LEU A 174 17.02 -12.18 7.14
C LEU A 174 16.18 -12.27 8.42
N GLN A 175 15.25 -11.34 8.57
CA GLN A 175 14.29 -11.30 9.67
C GLN A 175 12.86 -11.19 9.14
N ALA A 176 11.92 -11.78 9.89
CA ALA A 176 10.50 -11.63 9.66
C ALA A 176 9.84 -10.99 10.89
N TRP A 177 8.97 -10.02 10.64
CA TRP A 177 8.22 -9.28 11.65
C TRP A 177 6.73 -9.32 11.33
N ARG A 178 5.86 -9.45 12.32
CA ARG A 178 4.42 -9.23 12.21
C ARG A 178 4.14 -7.74 12.37
N ALA A 179 3.39 -7.17 11.44
CA ALA A 179 3.03 -5.76 11.41
C ALA A 179 1.96 -5.37 12.45
N GLY A 180 1.93 -5.96 13.65
CA GLY A 180 0.91 -5.65 14.66
C GLY A 180 1.22 -6.29 16.00
N GLY A 181 1.78 -5.50 16.92
CA GLY A 181 2.12 -5.87 18.29
C GLY A 181 3.42 -5.23 18.78
N GLU A 182 3.51 -4.92 20.09
CA GLU A 182 4.70 -4.31 20.72
C GLU A 182 5.97 -5.17 20.61
N GLN A 183 5.83 -6.47 20.32
CA GLN A 183 6.94 -7.37 19.97
C GLN A 183 6.57 -8.22 18.74
N GLY A 184 6.54 -7.57 17.59
CA GLY A 184 6.22 -8.21 16.30
C GLY A 184 7.31 -9.13 15.76
N PHE A 185 8.28 -9.64 16.51
CA PHE A 185 9.33 -10.49 15.94
C PHE A 185 8.84 -11.93 15.69
N ILE A 186 9.09 -12.48 14.51
CA ILE A 186 8.72 -13.87 14.16
C ILE A 186 9.96 -14.76 14.14
N ALA A 187 10.89 -14.49 13.23
CA ALA A 187 12.00 -15.38 12.96
C ALA A 187 13.23 -14.61 12.46
N ARG A 188 14.41 -15.21 12.62
CA ARG A 188 15.69 -14.70 12.09
C ARG A 188 16.56 -15.83 11.60
N ILE A 189 17.28 -15.59 10.52
CA ILE A 189 18.34 -16.48 10.01
C ILE A 189 19.56 -15.67 9.55
N SER A 190 20.75 -16.15 9.89
CA SER A 190 22.01 -15.53 9.46
C SER A 190 22.38 -15.99 8.04
N LEU A 191 22.84 -15.06 7.21
CA LEU A 191 23.13 -15.26 5.79
C LEU A 191 24.55 -15.80 5.56
N LYS A 192 24.92 -16.86 6.28
CA LYS A 192 26.22 -17.55 6.09
C LYS A 192 25.99 -18.97 5.56
N PRO A 193 25.50 -19.12 4.31
CA PRO A 193 25.30 -20.43 3.74
C PRO A 193 26.66 -21.11 3.51
N THR A 194 26.65 -22.41 3.74
CA THR A 194 27.77 -23.29 3.49
C THR A 194 27.50 -24.04 2.18
N SER A 195 28.49 -24.16 1.32
CA SER A 195 28.38 -24.98 0.10
C SER A 195 28.19 -26.46 0.47
N GLN A 196 27.81 -27.28 -0.51
CA GLN A 196 27.70 -28.73 -0.33
C GLN A 196 29.05 -29.38 0.08
N GLU A 197 30.17 -28.71 -0.18
CA GLU A 197 31.53 -29.13 0.20
C GLU A 197 31.97 -28.62 1.58
N GLY A 198 31.07 -27.99 2.35
CA GLY A 198 31.41 -27.47 3.68
C GLY A 198 32.17 -26.13 3.66
N ARG A 199 32.38 -25.52 2.49
CA ARG A 199 33.08 -24.22 2.39
C ARG A 199 32.09 -23.06 2.54
N PRO A 200 32.41 -22.02 3.32
CA PRO A 200 31.56 -20.83 3.39
C PRO A 200 31.55 -20.12 2.03
N ILE A 201 30.36 -19.81 1.53
CA ILE A 201 30.20 -19.01 0.30
C ILE A 201 30.25 -17.54 0.71
N ASP A 202 31.19 -16.78 0.16
CA ASP A 202 31.23 -15.34 0.37
C ASP A 202 30.19 -14.65 -0.53
N LEU A 203 29.00 -14.45 0.03
CA LEU A 203 27.89 -13.85 -0.70
C LEU A 203 28.01 -12.32 -0.79
N ARG A 204 28.90 -11.67 -0.03
CA ARG A 204 28.86 -10.23 0.22
C ARG A 204 27.49 -9.78 0.74
N ALA A 205 27.22 -8.49 0.69
CA ALA A 205 26.01 -7.94 1.28
C ALA A 205 24.75 -8.18 0.43
N PRO A 206 23.58 -8.33 1.07
CA PRO A 206 22.30 -8.47 0.37
C PRO A 206 21.86 -7.14 -0.26
N THR A 207 21.39 -7.18 -1.50
CA THR A 207 21.09 -5.98 -2.29
C THR A 207 19.66 -5.97 -2.86
N ALA A 208 18.99 -7.11 -2.89
CA ALA A 208 17.61 -7.22 -3.36
C ALA A 208 16.85 -8.28 -2.56
N LEU A 209 15.55 -8.05 -2.38
CA LEU A 209 14.62 -8.92 -1.68
C LEU A 209 13.37 -9.10 -2.53
N ALA A 210 12.93 -10.34 -2.69
CA ALA A 210 11.68 -10.70 -3.36
C ALA A 210 10.92 -11.75 -2.55
N VAL A 211 9.70 -11.43 -2.13
CA VAL A 211 8.78 -12.34 -1.46
C VAL A 211 7.86 -12.96 -2.50
N ASP A 212 7.64 -14.26 -2.42
CA ASP A 212 6.74 -15.01 -3.31
C ASP A 212 5.36 -14.33 -3.33
N ASP A 213 4.75 -14.13 -4.50
CA ASP A 213 3.41 -13.55 -4.65
C ASP A 213 2.27 -14.59 -4.71
N ARG A 214 2.55 -15.88 -4.51
CA ARG A 214 1.56 -16.96 -4.69
C ARG A 214 0.38 -16.96 -3.70
N GLU A 215 -0.85 -16.74 -4.18
CA GLU A 215 -2.10 -16.80 -3.38
C GLU A 215 -2.63 -18.23 -3.14
N ASP A 216 -1.75 -19.20 -2.87
CA ASP A 216 -2.22 -20.57 -2.70
C ASP A 216 -2.90 -20.78 -1.34
N THR A 217 -4.15 -21.24 -1.39
CA THR A 217 -4.99 -21.52 -0.22
C THR A 217 -4.50 -22.71 0.60
N LYS A 218 -3.66 -23.58 0.02
CA LYS A 218 -3.16 -24.82 0.64
C LYS A 218 -1.90 -24.63 1.49
N SER A 219 -1.13 -23.57 1.26
CA SER A 219 0.13 -23.27 1.96
C SER A 219 0.06 -21.92 2.67
N LYS A 220 -1.03 -21.66 3.40
CA LYS A 220 -1.20 -20.40 4.15
C LYS A 220 -0.11 -20.16 5.19
N ASP A 221 0.50 -21.24 5.68
CA ASP A 221 1.47 -21.20 6.77
C ASP A 221 2.92 -21.07 6.30
N THR A 222 3.20 -21.13 5.00
CA THR A 222 4.58 -21.03 4.47
C THR A 222 4.71 -19.91 3.45
N ILE A 223 5.75 -19.09 3.59
CA ILE A 223 6.08 -18.00 2.65
C ILE A 223 7.50 -18.18 2.17
N ASN A 224 7.69 -18.24 0.85
CA ASN A 224 9.02 -18.31 0.27
C ASN A 224 9.56 -16.89 0.02
N VAL A 225 10.86 -16.72 0.24
CA VAL A 225 11.58 -15.45 0.18
C VAL A 225 12.89 -15.66 -0.57
N ALA A 226 13.14 -14.86 -1.60
CA ALA A 226 14.39 -14.85 -2.35
C ALA A 226 15.21 -13.60 -2.01
N ILE A 227 16.51 -13.78 -1.85
CA ILE A 227 17.49 -12.73 -1.55
C ILE A 227 18.55 -12.75 -2.64
N GLY A 228 18.84 -11.57 -3.18
CA GLY A 228 19.94 -11.35 -4.10
C GLY A 228 21.08 -10.61 -3.42
N TYR A 229 22.31 -10.93 -3.81
CA TYR A 229 23.50 -10.37 -3.19
C TYR A 229 24.36 -9.59 -4.18
N GLU A 230 25.28 -8.79 -3.63
CA GLU A 230 26.27 -8.05 -4.40
C GLU A 230 27.23 -8.96 -5.18
N SER A 231 27.48 -10.18 -4.69
CA SER A 231 28.27 -11.19 -5.39
C SER A 231 27.61 -11.70 -6.69
N GLY A 232 26.35 -11.35 -6.97
CA GLY A 232 25.58 -11.88 -8.10
C GLY A 232 24.90 -13.22 -7.82
N ASN A 233 25.14 -13.79 -6.64
CA ASN A 233 24.44 -14.98 -6.17
C ASN A 233 23.04 -14.63 -5.66
N PHE A 234 22.18 -15.63 -5.56
CA PHE A 234 20.90 -15.52 -4.86
C PHE A 234 20.67 -16.72 -3.93
N SER A 235 19.78 -16.55 -2.96
CA SER A 235 19.34 -17.60 -2.05
C SER A 235 17.83 -17.56 -1.87
N VAL A 236 17.21 -18.73 -1.75
CA VAL A 236 15.79 -18.89 -1.49
C VAL A 236 15.60 -19.53 -0.12
N TYR A 237 14.79 -18.89 0.70
CA TYR A 237 14.44 -19.29 2.05
C TYR A 237 12.92 -19.51 2.13
N GLN A 238 12.49 -20.37 3.04
CA GLN A 238 11.08 -20.60 3.35
C GLN A 238 10.83 -20.25 4.81
N LEU A 239 9.93 -19.30 5.06
CA LEU A 239 9.41 -19.00 6.39
C LEU A 239 8.22 -19.93 6.66
N SER A 240 8.30 -20.71 7.74
CA SER A 240 7.13 -21.37 8.32
C SER A 240 6.59 -20.50 9.45
N ILE A 241 5.37 -19.97 9.25
CA ILE A 241 4.70 -19.06 10.20
C ILE A 241 4.35 -19.82 11.50
N ARG A 242 4.02 -21.10 11.41
CA ARG A 242 3.63 -21.92 12.56
C ARG A 242 4.82 -22.23 13.46
N SER A 243 5.97 -22.57 12.88
CA SER A 243 7.18 -22.87 13.65
C SER A 243 8.01 -21.62 13.94
N SER A 244 7.70 -20.46 13.34
CA SER A 244 8.48 -19.24 13.47
C SER A 244 9.96 -19.47 13.13
N THR A 245 10.23 -20.29 12.11
CA THR A 245 11.58 -20.64 11.66
C THR A 245 11.74 -20.43 10.17
N PHE A 246 12.97 -20.10 9.77
CA PHE A 246 13.39 -20.09 8.39
C PHE A 246 14.12 -21.40 8.04
N ALA A 247 13.80 -21.95 6.88
CA ALA A 247 14.57 -23.00 6.23
C ALA A 247 15.30 -22.43 5.00
N SER A 248 16.56 -22.78 4.82
CA SER A 248 17.28 -22.48 3.57
C SER A 248 16.94 -23.56 2.54
N MET A 249 16.37 -23.15 1.41
CA MET A 249 15.89 -24.07 0.37
C MET A 249 16.91 -24.23 -0.74
N TYR A 250 17.54 -23.13 -1.16
CA TYR A 250 18.51 -23.13 -2.23
C TYR A 250 19.45 -21.93 -2.08
N THR A 251 20.74 -22.14 -2.32
CA THR A 251 21.72 -21.06 -2.46
C THR A 251 22.54 -21.32 -3.72
N GLN A 252 22.56 -20.34 -4.61
CA GLN A 252 23.43 -20.39 -5.77
C GLN A 252 24.89 -20.15 -5.33
N SER A 253 25.79 -20.97 -5.86
CA SER A 253 27.23 -20.87 -5.62
C SER A 253 27.95 -20.56 -6.93
N VAL A 254 27.83 -19.32 -7.42
CA VAL A 254 28.66 -18.78 -8.51
C VAL A 254 29.87 -18.08 -7.88
N GLU A 255 31.06 -18.27 -8.47
CA GLU A 255 32.31 -17.71 -7.94
C GLU A 255 32.28 -16.19 -7.84
N THR A 256 31.86 -15.49 -8.89
CA THR A 256 31.59 -14.04 -8.87
C THR A 256 30.68 -13.65 -10.04
N GLY A 257 29.66 -12.85 -9.77
CA GLY A 257 28.76 -12.28 -10.76
C GLY A 257 28.49 -10.79 -10.52
N PRO A 258 27.78 -10.13 -11.44
CA PRO A 258 27.37 -8.73 -11.27
C PRO A 258 26.33 -8.59 -10.15
N LYS A 259 26.43 -7.51 -9.37
CA LYS A 259 25.49 -7.15 -8.30
C LYS A 259 24.03 -7.25 -8.75
N ILE A 260 23.21 -7.94 -7.96
CA ILE A 260 21.76 -7.99 -8.20
C ILE A 260 21.12 -6.67 -7.74
N THR A 261 20.31 -6.04 -8.59
CA THR A 261 19.69 -4.74 -8.32
C THR A 261 18.21 -4.85 -7.97
N THR A 262 17.47 -5.72 -8.65
CA THR A 262 16.04 -5.94 -8.39
C THR A 262 15.64 -7.36 -8.71
N MET A 263 14.62 -7.85 -8.01
CA MET A 263 14.12 -9.22 -8.12
C MET A 263 12.60 -9.25 -8.02
N ALA A 264 11.98 -10.24 -8.66
CA ALA A 264 10.58 -10.57 -8.47
C ALA A 264 10.45 -12.09 -8.36
N PHE A 265 9.62 -12.57 -7.44
CA PHE A 265 9.48 -13.98 -7.16
C PHE A 265 8.00 -14.38 -7.11
N SER A 266 7.63 -15.43 -7.82
CA SER A 266 6.26 -15.95 -7.84
C SER A 266 6.25 -17.45 -8.09
N GLY A 267 5.85 -18.22 -7.09
CA GLY A 267 5.75 -19.67 -7.12
C GLY A 267 7.09 -20.35 -7.45
N SER A 268 7.17 -20.95 -8.63
CA SER A 268 8.35 -21.69 -9.12
C SER A 268 9.27 -20.83 -9.97
N HIS A 269 9.08 -19.52 -10.02
CA HIS A 269 9.78 -18.66 -10.96
C HIS A 269 10.38 -17.46 -10.27
N LEU A 270 11.61 -17.16 -10.64
CA LEU A 270 12.37 -16.04 -10.09
C LEU A 270 12.96 -15.22 -11.22
N MET A 271 12.70 -13.93 -11.18
CA MET A 271 13.24 -12.98 -12.13
C MET A 271 14.24 -12.08 -11.42
N ILE A 272 15.41 -11.92 -12.01
CA ILE A 272 16.54 -11.18 -11.44
C ILE A 272 17.03 -10.19 -12.49
N MET A 273 17.28 -8.95 -12.07
CA MET A 273 18.03 -7.97 -12.85
C MET A 273 19.35 -7.68 -12.13
N ASN A 274 20.44 -7.62 -12.89
CA ASN A 274 21.74 -7.25 -12.36
C ASN A 274 22.14 -5.80 -12.72
N SER A 275 23.26 -5.33 -12.17
CA SER A 275 23.81 -3.99 -12.40
C SER A 275 24.26 -3.74 -13.85
N GLN A 276 24.52 -4.79 -14.61
CA GLN A 276 24.87 -4.73 -16.03
C GLN A 276 23.64 -4.73 -16.96
N GLN A 277 22.43 -4.59 -16.38
CA GLN A 277 21.15 -4.62 -17.10
C GLN A 277 20.88 -5.93 -17.85
N ASN A 278 21.40 -7.05 -17.33
CA ASN A 278 20.97 -8.37 -17.76
C ASN A 278 19.84 -8.86 -16.86
N LEU A 279 18.73 -9.24 -17.49
CA LEU A 279 17.59 -9.89 -16.88
C LEU A 279 17.70 -11.40 -17.07
N LEU A 280 17.61 -12.13 -15.97
CA LEU A 280 17.59 -13.59 -15.95
C LEU A 280 16.26 -14.06 -15.37
N LEU A 281 15.59 -14.97 -16.08
CA LEU A 281 14.38 -15.64 -15.59
C LEU A 281 14.69 -17.10 -15.31
N TYR A 282 14.53 -17.49 -14.05
CA TYR A 282 14.75 -18.83 -13.55
C TYR A 282 13.43 -19.57 -13.35
N TYR A 283 13.47 -20.88 -13.58
CA TYR A 283 12.44 -21.84 -13.22
C TYR A 283 12.99 -22.84 -12.21
N PHE A 284 12.22 -23.08 -11.15
CA PHE A 284 12.49 -24.07 -10.13
C PHE A 284 11.60 -25.29 -10.36
N PRO A 285 12.15 -26.41 -10.87
CA PRO A 285 11.40 -27.64 -10.99
C PRO A 285 11.02 -28.14 -9.59
N SER A 286 9.75 -28.51 -9.40
CA SER A 286 9.35 -29.22 -8.18
C SER A 286 9.96 -30.61 -8.22
N SER A 287 10.85 -30.96 -7.28
CA SER A 287 11.30 -32.34 -7.15
C SER A 287 10.08 -33.22 -6.86
N GLY A 288 9.79 -34.19 -7.71
CA GLY A 288 8.61 -35.06 -7.62
C GLY A 288 8.56 -36.00 -6.41
N GLU A 289 9.39 -35.81 -5.40
CA GLU A 289 9.38 -36.62 -4.18
C GLU A 289 8.48 -35.97 -3.13
N GLN A 290 7.29 -36.54 -3.00
CA GLN A 290 6.33 -36.25 -1.94
C GLN A 290 6.88 -36.68 -0.57
N SER A 291 7.77 -35.88 0.00
CA SER A 291 8.10 -35.93 1.43
C SER A 291 7.40 -34.75 2.13
N GLN A 292 6.52 -35.05 3.07
CA GLN A 292 5.39 -34.22 3.47
C GLN A 292 5.68 -32.87 4.14
N ASP A 293 6.92 -32.44 4.40
CA ASP A 293 7.15 -31.20 5.18
C ASP A 293 8.22 -30.22 4.67
N THR A 294 8.90 -30.50 3.55
CA THR A 294 9.81 -29.53 2.91
C THR A 294 9.81 -29.73 1.41
N LEU A 295 9.22 -28.79 0.66
CA LEU A 295 9.32 -28.76 -0.81
C LEU A 295 10.77 -28.51 -1.18
N GLN A 296 11.61 -29.54 -1.31
CA GLN A 296 12.96 -29.36 -1.83
C GLN A 296 12.85 -28.72 -3.21
N ILE A 297 13.34 -27.49 -3.31
CA ILE A 297 13.35 -26.75 -4.56
C ILE A 297 14.44 -27.39 -5.42
N GLY A 298 14.08 -27.90 -6.60
CA GLY A 298 15.06 -28.45 -7.54
C GLY A 298 16.04 -27.38 -8.03
N THR A 299 17.15 -27.81 -8.62
CA THR A 299 18.16 -26.89 -9.15
C THR A 299 17.53 -25.96 -10.20
N PRO A 300 17.71 -24.63 -10.09
CA PRO A 300 17.10 -23.67 -10.98
C PRO A 300 17.61 -23.81 -12.40
N VAL A 301 16.70 -23.74 -13.36
CA VAL A 301 16.98 -23.72 -14.79
C VAL A 301 16.76 -22.31 -15.32
N ILE A 302 17.71 -21.77 -16.08
CA ILE A 302 17.53 -20.49 -16.75
C ILE A 302 16.60 -20.72 -17.94
N ILE A 303 15.46 -20.04 -17.93
CA ILE A 303 14.50 -20.04 -19.04
C ILE A 303 14.99 -19.11 -20.15
N THR A 304 15.40 -17.90 -19.79
CA THR A 304 15.81 -16.86 -20.74
C THR A 304 16.73 -15.84 -20.09
N SER A 305 17.56 -15.21 -20.92
CA SER A 305 18.46 -14.11 -20.57
C SER A 305 18.27 -12.97 -21.57
N PHE A 306 17.96 -11.78 -21.07
CA PHE A 306 17.89 -10.57 -21.87
C PHE A 306 18.94 -9.58 -21.41
N ARG A 307 19.54 -8.84 -22.34
CA ARG A 307 20.45 -7.72 -22.04
C ARG A 307 19.90 -6.48 -22.71
N SER A 308 19.66 -5.43 -21.93
CA SER A 308 19.26 -4.13 -22.47
C SER A 308 20.44 -3.16 -22.49
N HIS A 309 20.40 -2.22 -23.44
CA HIS A 309 21.33 -1.08 -23.49
C HIS A 309 20.63 0.28 -23.38
N THR A 310 19.31 0.28 -23.29
CA THR A 310 18.45 1.47 -23.37
C THR A 310 17.55 1.66 -22.15
N ILE A 311 17.65 0.76 -21.16
CA ILE A 311 16.89 0.86 -19.92
C ILE A 311 17.59 1.86 -18.99
N TRP A 312 16.82 2.78 -18.45
CA TRP A 312 17.29 3.71 -17.43
C TRP A 312 16.57 3.44 -16.11
N PRO A 313 17.27 3.45 -14.96
CA PRO A 313 16.62 3.33 -13.66
C PRO A 313 15.71 4.54 -13.42
N PRO A 314 14.58 4.37 -12.72
CA PRO A 314 14.13 3.16 -12.00
C PRO A 314 13.52 2.05 -12.88
N VAL A 315 13.60 0.80 -12.41
CA VAL A 315 13.04 -0.41 -13.06
C VAL A 315 12.20 -1.18 -12.05
N SER A 316 11.03 -1.67 -12.48
CA SER A 316 10.15 -2.51 -11.68
C SER A 316 9.95 -3.85 -12.36
N LEU A 317 10.10 -4.92 -11.58
CA LEU A 317 9.89 -6.30 -12.01
C LEU A 317 8.61 -6.84 -11.39
N SER A 318 7.82 -7.59 -12.15
CA SER A 318 6.62 -8.25 -11.64
C SER A 318 6.43 -9.61 -12.31
N LEU A 319 6.02 -10.60 -11.51
CA LEU A 319 5.64 -11.93 -11.97
C LEU A 319 4.20 -12.17 -11.53
N ARG A 320 3.31 -12.41 -12.48
CA ARG A 320 1.88 -12.65 -12.20
C ARG A 320 1.39 -13.89 -12.91
N ARG A 321 0.43 -14.59 -12.30
CA ARG A 321 -0.28 -15.70 -12.94
C ARG A 321 -1.48 -15.16 -13.72
N SER A 322 -1.70 -15.72 -14.89
CA SER A 322 -2.85 -15.48 -15.76
C SER A 322 -3.52 -16.81 -16.10
N THR A 323 -4.73 -16.77 -16.68
CA THR A 323 -5.45 -17.97 -17.14
C THR A 323 -4.70 -18.73 -18.24
N TYR A 324 -3.84 -18.04 -18.99
CA TYR A 324 -3.11 -18.58 -20.14
C TYR A 324 -1.64 -18.92 -19.82
N GLY A 325 -1.27 -18.91 -18.54
CA GLY A 325 0.11 -19.16 -18.10
C GLY A 325 0.64 -18.07 -17.18
N MET A 326 1.95 -18.08 -16.96
CA MET A 326 2.61 -17.07 -16.14
C MET A 326 3.15 -15.93 -17.01
N LEU A 327 2.98 -14.69 -16.54
CA LEU A 327 3.40 -13.48 -17.22
C LEU A 327 4.50 -12.80 -16.40
N ALA A 328 5.66 -12.60 -17.04
CA ALA A 328 6.75 -11.83 -16.49
C ALA A 328 6.78 -10.45 -17.13
N CYS A 329 6.67 -9.41 -16.31
CA CYS A 329 6.58 -8.02 -16.76
C CYS A 329 7.81 -7.25 -16.28
N ILE A 330 8.43 -6.53 -17.22
CA ILE A 330 9.57 -5.66 -16.97
C ILE A 330 9.10 -4.25 -17.31
N VAL A 331 9.08 -3.36 -16.33
CA VAL A 331 8.72 -1.96 -16.53
C VAL A 331 9.95 -1.11 -16.34
N TYR A 332 10.19 -0.20 -17.27
CA TYR A 332 11.40 0.62 -17.30
C TYR A 332 11.13 2.02 -17.85
N THR A 333 12.00 2.95 -17.48
CA THR A 333 11.95 4.32 -17.99
C THR A 333 12.84 4.49 -19.22
N VAL A 334 12.42 5.35 -20.14
CA VAL A 334 13.13 5.66 -21.38
C VAL A 334 13.15 7.17 -21.60
N PRO A 335 14.32 7.79 -21.81
CA PRO A 335 14.40 9.19 -22.20
C PRO A 335 13.93 9.36 -23.65
N THR A 336 13.14 10.40 -23.88
CA THR A 336 12.62 10.77 -25.20
C THR A 336 13.14 12.15 -25.58
N PHE A 337 13.47 12.34 -26.86
CA PHE A 337 14.14 13.55 -27.33
C PHE A 337 13.32 14.83 -27.15
N SER A 338 11.99 14.76 -27.23
CA SER A 338 11.09 15.93 -27.19
C SER A 338 10.13 15.99 -26.00
N LEU A 339 9.82 14.86 -25.34
CA LEU A 339 8.81 14.79 -24.27
C LEU A 339 9.41 14.59 -22.87
N GLY A 340 10.74 14.64 -22.73
CA GLY A 340 11.41 14.34 -21.47
C GLY A 340 11.46 12.83 -21.23
N TRP A 341 10.83 12.33 -20.17
CA TRP A 341 10.86 10.92 -19.80
C TRP A 341 9.55 10.19 -20.12
N SER A 342 9.65 8.95 -20.59
CA SER A 342 8.51 8.07 -20.81
C SER A 342 8.72 6.72 -20.12
N VAL A 343 7.66 5.91 -20.12
CA VAL A 343 7.67 4.56 -19.54
C VAL A 343 7.32 3.55 -20.61
N ALA A 344 8.01 2.41 -20.57
CA ALA A 344 7.72 1.26 -21.38
C ALA A 344 7.60 0.00 -20.52
N ILE A 345 6.86 -0.97 -21.05
CA ILE A 345 6.68 -2.28 -20.46
C ILE A 345 6.98 -3.35 -21.50
N GLN A 346 7.74 -4.37 -21.07
CA GLN A 346 7.92 -5.61 -21.81
C GLN A 346 7.25 -6.75 -21.04
N GLU A 347 6.34 -7.46 -21.69
CA GLU A 347 5.64 -8.63 -21.14
C GLU A 347 6.12 -9.90 -21.83
N LEU A 348 6.53 -10.87 -21.04
CA LEU A 348 6.94 -12.21 -21.46
C LEU A 348 5.87 -13.19 -20.99
N GLN A 349 5.25 -13.88 -21.95
CA GLN A 349 4.28 -14.92 -21.66
C GLN A 349 4.99 -16.26 -21.66
N LEU A 350 4.94 -16.96 -20.53
CA LEU A 350 5.47 -18.30 -20.39
C LEU A 350 4.42 -19.33 -20.78
N ASN A 351 4.89 -20.49 -21.21
CA ASN A 351 4.04 -21.67 -21.42
C ASN A 351 3.32 -22.08 -20.12
N LEU A 352 2.27 -22.88 -20.23
CA LEU A 352 1.48 -23.39 -19.09
C LEU A 352 2.34 -24.16 -18.08
N ASP A 353 3.36 -24.88 -18.58
CA ASP A 353 4.35 -25.59 -17.74
C ASP A 353 5.35 -24.64 -17.09
N GLY A 354 5.41 -23.39 -17.56
CA GLY A 354 6.32 -22.36 -17.07
C GLY A 354 7.77 -22.57 -17.47
N THR A 355 8.10 -23.53 -18.32
CA THR A 355 9.48 -23.93 -18.63
C THR A 355 10.13 -23.14 -19.75
N SER A 356 9.35 -22.49 -20.62
CA SER A 356 9.86 -21.69 -21.74
C SER A 356 8.98 -20.47 -22.04
N VAL A 357 9.59 -19.46 -22.69
CA VAL A 357 8.90 -18.25 -23.14
C VAL A 357 8.18 -18.54 -24.45
N GLN A 358 6.87 -18.32 -24.47
CA GLN A 358 6.03 -18.47 -25.65
C GLN A 358 6.02 -17.21 -26.51
N ARG A 359 5.93 -16.04 -25.86
CA ARG A 359 5.76 -14.75 -26.55
C ARG A 359 6.40 -13.62 -25.75
N SER A 360 6.93 -12.62 -26.47
CA SER A 360 7.43 -11.36 -25.91
C SER A 360 6.68 -10.21 -26.57
N ARG A 361 6.20 -9.23 -25.80
CA ARG A 361 5.50 -8.03 -26.27
C ARG A 361 6.04 -6.80 -25.59
N ILE A 362 5.99 -5.67 -26.27
CA ILE A 362 6.45 -4.39 -25.76
C ILE A 362 5.37 -3.35 -26.01
N ALA A 363 5.14 -2.48 -25.02
CA ALA A 363 4.32 -1.29 -25.17
C ALA A 363 5.03 -0.09 -24.55
N SER A 364 4.78 1.10 -25.10
CA SER A 364 5.32 2.36 -24.62
C SER A 364 4.20 3.38 -24.44
N ALA A 365 4.34 4.26 -23.45
CA ALA A 365 3.38 5.34 -23.20
C ALA A 365 3.58 6.55 -24.14
N VAL A 366 4.54 6.51 -25.06
CA VAL A 366 4.79 7.58 -26.04
C VAL A 366 3.58 7.71 -26.97
N PRO A 367 3.00 8.93 -27.15
CA PRO A 367 1.88 9.14 -28.06
C PRO A 367 2.27 8.76 -29.50
N GLN A 368 1.49 7.90 -30.14
CA GLN A 368 1.72 7.44 -31.52
C GLN A 368 1.67 8.57 -32.58
N ASN A 369 1.26 9.78 -32.20
CA ASN A 369 1.16 10.94 -33.09
C ASN A 369 2.50 11.67 -33.32
N LEU A 370 3.58 11.23 -32.68
CA LEU A 370 4.94 11.74 -32.92
C LEU A 370 5.67 10.80 -33.88
N HIS A 371 5.20 10.72 -35.12
CA HIS A 371 6.10 10.31 -36.19
C HIS A 371 7.18 11.39 -36.34
N PRO A 372 8.47 11.05 -36.32
CA PRO A 372 9.51 12.00 -36.70
C PRO A 372 9.34 12.26 -38.20
N ASN A 373 8.64 13.33 -38.56
CA ASN A 373 8.74 13.85 -39.92
C ASN A 373 10.16 14.44 -40.03
N PRO A 374 11.04 13.95 -40.91
CA PRO A 374 12.44 14.37 -40.99
C PRO A 374 12.59 15.73 -41.69
N THR A 375 11.61 16.61 -41.59
CA THR A 375 11.68 17.98 -42.10
C THR A 375 12.08 18.88 -40.94
N PHE A 376 13.38 19.08 -40.79
CA PHE A 376 13.94 20.19 -40.02
C PHE A 376 13.47 21.51 -40.65
N GLU A 377 12.36 22.07 -40.18
CA GLU A 377 12.12 23.50 -40.36
C GLU A 377 12.83 24.22 -39.22
N VAL A 378 13.98 24.78 -39.57
CA VAL A 378 14.72 25.73 -38.74
C VAL A 378 13.83 26.95 -38.55
N ILE A 379 13.21 27.08 -37.38
CA ILE A 379 12.54 28.33 -36.98
C ILE A 379 13.65 29.30 -36.55
N SER A 380 14.00 30.22 -37.44
CA SER A 380 14.87 31.35 -37.16
C SER A 380 14.30 32.21 -36.02
N PRO A 381 15.08 32.64 -35.02
CA PRO A 381 14.57 33.38 -33.87
C PRO A 381 14.54 34.89 -34.17
N THR A 382 13.63 35.34 -35.01
CA THR A 382 13.26 36.76 -35.13
C THR A 382 11.85 36.88 -35.69
N GLU A 383 10.85 36.92 -34.80
CA GLU A 383 9.80 37.95 -34.75
C GLU A 383 8.65 37.50 -33.82
N ILE A 384 8.40 38.31 -32.79
CA ILE A 384 7.24 38.17 -31.92
C ILE A 384 6.04 38.72 -32.69
N SER A 385 5.21 37.83 -33.23
CA SER A 385 3.92 38.20 -33.79
C SER A 385 2.79 37.64 -32.92
N TYR A 386 1.95 38.55 -32.42
CA TYR A 386 0.74 38.26 -31.66
C TYR A 386 -0.24 37.42 -32.51
N PRO A 387 -0.97 36.43 -31.94
CA PRO A 387 -1.91 35.65 -32.71
C PRO A 387 -3.17 36.47 -33.03
N VAL A 388 -3.39 36.70 -34.33
CA VAL A 388 -4.68 37.12 -34.88
C VAL A 388 -5.64 35.92 -34.85
N ALA A 389 -6.83 36.14 -34.30
CA ALA A 389 -7.89 35.15 -34.21
C ALA A 389 -8.43 34.80 -35.61
N GLY A 390 -8.48 33.50 -35.92
CA GLY A 390 -9.21 32.97 -37.08
C GLY A 390 -8.46 31.86 -37.81
N GLY A 391 -8.72 30.60 -37.43
CA GLY A 391 -8.22 29.43 -38.14
C GLY A 391 -8.20 28.20 -37.24
N SER A 392 -9.11 27.26 -37.48
CA SER A 392 -9.18 25.96 -36.80
C SER A 392 -7.94 25.12 -37.09
N ASN A 393 -6.92 25.23 -36.24
CA ASN A 393 -5.76 24.34 -36.22
C ASN A 393 -6.05 23.13 -35.32
N PRO A 394 -5.53 21.92 -35.66
CA PRO A 394 -5.69 20.73 -34.85
C PRO A 394 -5.11 20.98 -33.46
N GLU A 395 -5.79 20.51 -32.42
CA GLU A 395 -5.42 20.67 -31.02
C GLU A 395 -3.94 20.30 -30.80
N THR A 396 -3.07 21.32 -30.76
CA THR A 396 -1.67 21.15 -30.35
C THR A 396 -1.70 20.83 -28.86
N VAL A 397 -1.79 19.54 -28.53
CA VAL A 397 -1.66 19.07 -27.15
C VAL A 397 -0.25 19.45 -26.70
N SER A 398 -0.15 20.52 -25.93
CA SER A 398 1.07 20.96 -25.29
C SER A 398 1.42 19.94 -24.22
N TYR A 399 2.20 18.93 -24.59
CA TYR A 399 2.73 17.98 -23.63
C TYR A 399 3.78 18.70 -22.79
N ILE A 400 3.47 18.89 -21.51
CA ILE A 400 4.47 19.32 -20.53
C ILE A 400 5.50 18.19 -20.44
N PRO A 401 6.79 18.45 -20.69
CA PRO A 401 7.81 17.40 -20.66
C PRO A 401 7.85 16.79 -19.25
N LEU A 402 7.78 15.46 -19.18
CA LEU A 402 7.79 14.74 -17.91
C LEU A 402 9.21 14.75 -17.34
N SER A 403 9.32 15.11 -16.06
CA SER A 403 10.59 15.07 -15.32
C SER A 403 11.04 13.62 -15.08
N GLN A 404 12.34 13.42 -14.84
CA GLN A 404 12.90 12.10 -14.58
C GLN A 404 12.17 11.42 -13.41
N PRO A 405 11.64 10.19 -13.60
CA PRO A 405 10.99 9.47 -12.53
C PRO A 405 11.98 9.14 -11.40
N THR A 406 11.61 9.46 -10.17
CA THR A 406 12.36 9.10 -8.95
C THR A 406 12.08 7.68 -8.51
N SER A 407 10.84 7.22 -8.70
CA SER A 407 10.37 5.89 -8.34
C SER A 407 9.39 5.37 -9.40
N LEU A 408 9.42 4.06 -9.61
CA LEU A 408 8.55 3.34 -10.54
C LEU A 408 7.99 2.11 -9.83
N SER A 409 6.67 1.96 -9.82
CA SER A 409 5.99 0.82 -9.22
C SER A 409 4.91 0.30 -10.16
N TYR A 410 4.86 -1.02 -10.33
CA TYR A 410 3.92 -1.69 -11.22
C TYR A 410 3.17 -2.81 -10.50
N ALA A 411 1.85 -2.73 -10.52
CA ALA A 411 0.95 -3.79 -10.09
C ALA A 411 -0.23 -3.81 -11.07
N HIS A 412 -0.33 -4.87 -11.87
CA HIS A 412 -1.33 -4.96 -12.92
C HIS A 412 -2.74 -4.68 -12.38
N PRO A 413 -3.53 -3.78 -13.03
CA PRO A 413 -3.29 -3.11 -14.31
C PRO A 413 -2.62 -1.72 -14.20
N TYR A 414 -2.23 -1.29 -13.01
CA TYR A 414 -1.75 0.07 -12.77
C TYR A 414 -0.22 0.17 -12.79
N LEU A 415 0.26 1.25 -13.37
CA LEU A 415 1.66 1.63 -13.41
C LEU A 415 1.78 3.04 -12.86
N LEU A 416 2.65 3.24 -11.87
CA LEU A 416 2.80 4.52 -11.18
C LEU A 416 4.25 5.00 -11.26
N THR A 417 4.43 6.26 -11.65
CA THR A 417 5.70 6.98 -11.58
C THR A 417 5.60 8.14 -10.60
N ALA A 418 6.66 8.32 -9.82
CA ALA A 418 6.86 9.49 -8.98
C ALA A 418 7.88 10.43 -9.60
N HIS A 419 7.71 11.74 -9.39
CA HIS A 419 8.50 12.77 -10.05
C HIS A 419 9.13 13.73 -9.03
N ASN A 420 10.13 14.49 -9.51
CA ASN A 420 10.80 15.54 -8.73
C ASN A 420 10.08 16.89 -8.79
N ASP A 421 9.31 17.13 -9.86
CA ASP A 421 8.14 18.00 -9.70
C ASP A 421 7.22 17.28 -8.72
N ASN A 422 6.54 17.96 -7.83
CA ASN A 422 5.63 17.40 -6.81
C ASN A 422 4.43 16.54 -7.31
N THR A 423 4.50 15.91 -8.48
CA THR A 423 3.43 15.11 -9.08
C THR A 423 3.73 13.61 -9.09
N LEU A 424 2.67 12.84 -9.33
CA LEU A 424 2.75 11.42 -9.70
C LEU A 424 2.08 11.26 -11.06
N THR A 425 2.51 10.32 -11.88
CA THR A 425 1.78 9.96 -13.10
C THR A 425 1.35 8.50 -13.03
N ILE A 426 0.05 8.27 -13.21
CA ILE A 426 -0.52 6.93 -13.30
C ILE A 426 -0.85 6.57 -14.73
N TYR A 427 -0.47 5.36 -15.14
CA TYR A 427 -0.80 4.78 -16.43
C TYR A 427 -1.61 3.51 -16.22
N LEU A 428 -2.54 3.25 -17.14
CA LEU A 428 -3.31 2.01 -17.16
C LEU A 428 -2.76 1.08 -18.24
N VAL A 429 -2.27 -0.09 -17.82
CA VAL A 429 -1.73 -1.12 -18.69
C VAL A 429 -2.84 -2.12 -19.04
N LYS A 430 -3.18 -2.18 -20.32
CA LYS A 430 -4.08 -3.19 -20.87
C LYS A 430 -3.24 -4.33 -21.43
N SER A 431 -3.20 -5.44 -20.72
CA SER A 431 -2.63 -6.70 -21.21
C SER A 431 -3.77 -7.68 -21.47
N THR A 432 -3.91 -8.10 -22.73
CA THR A 432 -4.82 -9.15 -23.15
C THR A 432 -4.01 -10.31 -23.75
N ASN A 433 -4.66 -11.42 -24.11
CA ASN A 433 -3.96 -12.52 -24.77
C ASN A 433 -3.44 -12.13 -26.18
N GLU A 434 -3.81 -10.99 -26.73
CA GLU A 434 -3.39 -10.58 -28.10
C GLU A 434 -2.65 -9.25 -28.11
N SER A 435 -3.08 -8.27 -27.33
CA SER A 435 -2.51 -6.92 -27.30
C SER A 435 -1.90 -6.56 -25.93
N LEU A 436 -0.88 -5.71 -25.98
CA LEU A 436 -0.31 -5.04 -24.82
C LEU A 436 -0.26 -3.55 -25.14
N GLU A 437 -0.94 -2.74 -24.34
CA GLU A 437 -1.05 -1.29 -24.55
C GLU A 437 -0.93 -0.54 -23.23
N ILE A 438 -0.30 0.63 -23.26
CA ILE A 438 -0.28 1.58 -22.16
C ILE A 438 -1.20 2.75 -22.53
N ALA A 439 -2.21 3.03 -21.69
CA ALA A 439 -3.06 4.19 -21.82
C ALA A 439 -2.27 5.49 -21.54
N PRO A 440 -2.71 6.66 -22.08
CA PRO A 440 -2.07 7.93 -21.76
C PRO A 440 -2.05 8.16 -20.24
N GLY A 441 -0.91 8.65 -19.75
CA GLY A 441 -0.70 8.89 -18.33
C GLY A 441 -1.56 10.03 -17.81
N GLN A 442 -2.10 9.86 -16.60
CA GLN A 442 -2.81 10.89 -15.87
C GLN A 442 -1.93 11.40 -14.72
N GLN A 443 -1.72 12.72 -14.67
CA GLN A 443 -1.01 13.34 -13.55
C GLN A 443 -1.92 13.47 -12.33
N LEU A 444 -1.37 13.14 -11.17
CA LEU A 444 -1.98 13.23 -9.86
C LEU A 444 -1.27 14.33 -9.09
N PHE A 445 -2.06 15.23 -8.51
CA PHE A 445 -1.56 16.38 -7.76
C PHE A 445 -1.95 16.24 -6.30
N GLY A 446 -1.03 16.60 -5.40
CA GLY A 446 -1.32 16.60 -3.97
C GLY A 446 -0.12 16.91 -3.10
N HIS A 447 1.06 16.38 -3.43
CA HIS A 447 2.26 16.70 -2.66
C HIS A 447 2.65 18.16 -2.79
N THR A 448 3.20 18.73 -1.71
CA THR A 448 3.71 20.10 -1.71
C THR A 448 5.21 20.17 -2.02
N SER A 449 5.87 19.01 -2.11
CA SER A 449 7.30 18.85 -2.40
C SER A 449 7.55 17.64 -3.32
N ALA A 450 8.77 17.51 -3.82
CA ALA A 450 9.20 16.38 -4.64
C ALA A 450 8.83 15.04 -3.99
N VAL A 451 8.48 14.05 -4.81
CA VAL A 451 8.11 12.72 -4.34
C VAL A 451 9.30 11.79 -4.47
N SER A 452 9.72 11.19 -3.35
CA SER A 452 10.88 10.28 -3.32
C SER A 452 10.50 8.83 -3.64
N GLY A 453 9.34 8.38 -3.17
CA GLY A 453 8.91 7.00 -3.31
C GLY A 453 7.40 6.91 -3.50
N ALA A 454 6.98 5.98 -4.34
CA ALA A 454 5.58 5.64 -4.52
C ALA A 454 5.44 4.14 -4.78
N HIS A 455 4.45 3.53 -4.15
CA HIS A 455 4.14 2.11 -4.28
C HIS A 455 2.65 1.94 -4.63
N ILE A 456 2.35 1.05 -5.55
CA ILE A 456 0.99 0.77 -6.00
C ILE A 456 0.63 -0.71 -5.79
N GLY A 457 -0.60 -0.94 -5.34
CA GLY A 457 -1.16 -2.27 -5.16
C GLY A 457 -2.10 -2.64 -6.31
N SER A 458 -2.37 -3.93 -6.46
CA SER A 458 -3.29 -4.47 -7.49
C SER A 458 -4.74 -4.01 -7.31
N ARG A 459 -5.11 -3.53 -6.12
CA ARG A 459 -6.47 -3.09 -5.73
C ARG A 459 -6.74 -1.60 -5.91
N GLY A 460 -6.02 -0.95 -6.83
CA GLY A 460 -6.24 0.46 -7.16
C GLY A 460 -6.00 1.45 -6.02
N ARG A 461 -5.21 1.06 -5.01
CA ARG A 461 -4.68 1.95 -3.98
C ARG A 461 -3.21 2.20 -4.24
N ALA A 462 -2.74 3.40 -3.92
CA ALA A 462 -1.33 3.71 -3.90
C ALA A 462 -0.96 4.54 -2.68
N VAL A 463 0.31 4.49 -2.34
CA VAL A 463 0.90 5.31 -1.28
C VAL A 463 2.11 6.03 -1.85
N SER A 464 2.33 7.27 -1.43
CA SER A 464 3.54 8.01 -1.77
C SER A 464 4.05 8.87 -0.64
N ILE A 465 5.36 9.10 -0.67
CA ILE A 465 6.09 9.84 0.36
C ILE A 465 6.94 10.96 -0.24
N SER A 466 6.86 12.14 0.37
CA SER A 466 7.67 13.27 -0.04
C SER A 466 9.16 13.07 0.27
N THR A 467 10.03 13.73 -0.49
CA THR A 467 11.49 13.68 -0.29
C THR A 467 11.90 14.19 1.09
N ARG A 468 11.14 15.14 1.66
CA ARG A 468 11.34 15.61 3.04
C ARG A 468 10.83 14.63 4.11
N GLY A 469 10.11 13.58 3.73
CA GLY A 469 9.54 12.58 4.65
C GLY A 469 8.44 13.13 5.57
N SER A 470 8.03 14.38 5.38
CA SER A 470 7.00 15.06 6.17
C SER A 470 5.59 14.77 5.69
N GLU A 471 5.43 14.30 4.45
CA GLU A 471 4.12 14.06 3.84
C GLU A 471 4.04 12.63 3.31
N LEU A 472 3.17 11.84 3.94
CA LEU A 472 2.70 10.54 3.44
C LEU A 472 1.28 10.74 2.92
N ARG A 473 1.00 10.28 1.70
CA ARG A 473 -0.33 10.35 1.08
C ARG A 473 -0.79 8.98 0.62
N VAL A 474 -2.07 8.69 0.86
CA VAL A 474 -2.78 7.55 0.27
C VAL A 474 -3.62 8.06 -0.90
N TRP A 475 -3.68 7.28 -1.96
CA TRP A 475 -4.40 7.56 -3.19
C TRP A 475 -5.40 6.44 -3.44
N GLU A 476 -6.66 6.83 -3.67
CA GLU A 476 -7.65 5.95 -4.28
C GLU A 476 -7.68 6.23 -5.78
N LEU A 477 -7.18 5.28 -6.56
CA LEU A 477 -7.00 5.40 -8.00
C LEU A 477 -8.18 4.83 -8.78
N GLU A 478 -9.07 4.12 -8.08
CA GLU A 478 -10.30 3.57 -8.62
C GLU A 478 -11.32 4.69 -8.91
N GLY A 479 -11.84 4.73 -10.14
CA GLY A 479 -12.73 5.79 -10.62
C GLY A 479 -12.03 6.91 -11.38
N SER A 480 -10.70 6.88 -11.48
CA SER A 480 -9.92 7.72 -12.40
C SER A 480 -9.95 7.15 -13.82
N ILE A 481 -11.13 7.14 -14.42
CA ILE A 481 -11.30 6.83 -15.84
C ILE A 481 -11.02 8.12 -16.63
N PRO A 482 -10.30 8.07 -17.77
CA PRO A 482 -10.08 9.23 -18.62
C PRO A 482 -11.44 9.83 -19.02
N GLY A 483 -11.70 11.07 -18.54
CA GLY A 483 -12.95 11.80 -18.75
C GLY A 483 -13.59 12.39 -17.49
N ASN A 484 -13.20 11.93 -16.28
CA ASN A 484 -13.78 12.44 -15.03
C ASN A 484 -12.76 13.21 -14.19
N ARG A 485 -12.92 14.53 -14.05
CA ARG A 485 -11.99 15.47 -13.37
C ARG A 485 -11.87 15.28 -11.84
N ARG A 486 -12.40 14.18 -11.28
CA ARG A 486 -12.40 13.89 -9.83
C ARG A 486 -11.73 12.56 -9.46
N GLY A 487 -11.01 11.93 -10.38
CA GLY A 487 -10.16 10.76 -10.06
C GLY A 487 -8.80 11.19 -9.53
N GLY A 488 -8.29 10.51 -8.50
CA GLY A 488 -7.00 10.84 -7.88
C GLY A 488 -7.09 11.64 -6.58
N GLU A 489 -8.15 11.45 -5.79
CA GLU A 489 -8.23 12.03 -4.45
C GLU A 489 -7.09 11.47 -3.59
N SER A 490 -6.25 12.38 -3.09
CA SER A 490 -5.19 12.03 -2.14
C SER A 490 -5.56 12.48 -0.75
N VAL A 491 -5.26 11.61 0.20
CA VAL A 491 -5.50 11.88 1.61
C VAL A 491 -4.15 11.91 2.31
N LYS A 492 -3.85 13.05 2.93
CA LYS A 492 -2.66 13.18 3.78
C LYS A 492 -2.87 12.35 5.03
N VAL A 493 -1.91 11.50 5.34
CA VAL A 493 -1.97 10.63 6.52
C VAL A 493 -1.60 11.44 7.75
N TYR A 494 -2.46 11.37 8.78
CA TYR A 494 -2.23 12.00 10.08
C TYR A 494 -2.14 10.92 11.16
N PRO A 495 -1.13 10.98 12.05
CA PRO A 495 -1.12 10.17 13.26
C PRO A 495 -2.34 10.54 14.11
N SER A 496 -3.15 9.55 14.50
CA SER A 496 -4.16 9.74 15.53
C SER A 496 -3.48 9.74 16.92
N PRO A 497 -3.74 10.73 17.80
CA PRO A 497 -3.05 10.86 19.09
C PRO A 497 -3.48 9.86 20.18
N LEU A 498 -4.08 8.71 19.82
CA LEU A 498 -4.66 7.78 20.79
C LEU A 498 -3.92 6.44 20.84
N HIS A 499 -2.81 6.45 21.58
CA HIS A 499 -2.49 5.34 22.48
C HIS A 499 -1.81 5.90 23.74
N PRO A 500 -2.52 6.08 24.87
CA PRO A 500 -1.87 6.36 26.14
C PRO A 500 -1.17 5.07 26.57
N SER A 501 0.11 4.95 26.25
CA SER A 501 0.98 4.07 27.03
C SER A 501 0.90 4.54 28.48
N LEU A 502 0.42 3.67 29.36
CA LEU A 502 0.37 3.86 30.80
C LEU A 502 1.78 4.09 31.35
N THR A 503 2.22 5.35 31.39
CA THR A 503 3.36 5.77 32.19
C THR A 503 3.06 7.13 32.81
N THR A 504 2.65 7.07 34.08
CA THR A 504 2.88 8.03 35.16
C THR A 504 2.67 9.51 34.88
N SER A 505 1.65 10.02 35.57
CA SER A 505 1.42 11.41 35.94
C SER A 505 2.67 12.29 36.06
N SER A 506 2.70 13.35 35.26
CA SER A 506 3.18 14.65 35.73
C SER A 506 2.39 15.74 35.01
N HIS A 507 1.71 16.55 35.82
CA HIS A 507 1.13 17.83 35.43
C HIS A 507 2.08 18.62 34.52
N LEU A 508 1.56 19.31 33.51
CA LEU A 508 1.76 20.75 33.29
C LEU A 508 1.03 21.25 32.02
N ASN A 509 0.19 22.26 32.26
CA ASN A 509 -0.18 23.42 31.44
C ASN A 509 -0.90 23.28 30.09
N LEU A 510 -2.08 23.91 30.10
CA LEU A 510 -3.05 24.13 29.04
C LEU A 510 -2.67 25.42 28.27
N ALA A 511 -2.04 25.31 27.10
CA ALA A 511 -2.07 26.29 26.01
C ALA A 511 -1.15 25.88 24.84
N ASP A 512 -1.73 25.37 23.74
CA ASP A 512 -1.49 25.82 22.35
C ASP A 512 -2.05 24.80 21.32
N PRO A 513 -2.94 25.20 20.40
CA PRO A 513 -3.54 24.30 19.41
C PRO A 513 -2.86 24.40 18.04
N LEU A 514 -1.53 24.25 17.95
CA LEU A 514 -0.82 24.19 16.67
C LEU A 514 0.35 23.20 16.70
N SER A 515 0.37 22.28 15.73
CA SER A 515 1.43 21.30 15.42
C SER A 515 1.69 20.16 16.44
N LEU A 516 0.84 19.13 16.40
CA LEU A 516 1.24 17.80 16.85
C LEU A 516 2.02 17.13 15.71
N SER A 517 3.31 17.48 15.60
CA SER A 517 4.29 16.74 14.81
C SER A 517 4.49 15.35 15.43
N LEU A 518 4.77 14.34 14.58
CA LEU A 518 5.44 13.13 15.05
C LEU A 518 6.63 13.53 15.94
N PRO A 519 7.02 12.72 16.95
CA PRO A 519 8.20 13.01 17.76
C PRO A 519 9.32 13.46 16.83
N GLN A 520 9.77 14.69 17.04
CA GLN A 520 10.73 15.39 16.19
C GLN A 520 12.11 14.76 16.42
N ALA A 521 12.24 13.48 16.06
CA ALA A 521 13.52 12.87 15.82
C ALA A 521 14.09 13.59 14.60
N ASN A 522 15.28 14.15 14.74
CA ASN A 522 15.99 14.70 13.61
C ASN A 522 16.28 13.53 12.65
N TRP A 523 15.50 13.45 11.58
CA TRP A 523 15.66 12.44 10.55
C TRP A 523 16.72 12.95 9.58
N ARG A 524 17.64 12.09 9.15
CA ARG A 524 18.61 12.49 8.14
C ARG A 524 17.84 12.88 6.88
N ASP A 525 18.05 14.11 6.41
CA ASP A 525 17.81 14.53 5.02
C ASP A 525 18.89 13.88 4.13
N GLY A 526 18.99 12.56 4.21
CA GLY A 526 19.88 11.74 3.39
C GLY A 526 19.23 11.51 2.03
N ALA A 527 20.06 11.58 0.98
CA ALA A 527 19.66 11.53 -0.42
C ALA A 527 18.57 10.49 -0.73
N ALA A 528 17.59 10.96 -1.48
CA ALA A 528 16.49 10.35 -2.24
C ALA A 528 16.47 8.84 -2.62
N LEU A 529 17.43 7.99 -2.27
CA LEU A 529 17.61 6.67 -2.88
C LEU A 529 17.03 5.46 -2.13
N ASP A 530 16.78 5.52 -0.80
CA ASP A 530 16.47 4.29 -0.03
C ASP A 530 15.30 4.37 0.97
N ARG A 531 14.25 5.12 0.61
CA ARG A 531 12.99 5.02 1.33
C ARG A 531 12.12 3.94 0.72
N TRP A 532 12.34 2.70 1.17
CA TRP A 532 11.43 1.63 0.85
C TRP A 532 10.03 1.92 1.44
N LEU A 533 9.02 1.71 0.61
CA LEU A 533 7.61 1.92 0.91
C LEU A 533 6.84 0.67 0.48
N GLY A 534 6.06 0.11 1.39
CA GLY A 534 5.13 -0.97 1.08
C GLY A 534 3.86 -0.84 1.91
N PHE A 535 2.79 -1.46 1.45
CA PHE A 535 1.51 -1.44 2.16
C PHE A 535 0.71 -2.71 1.88
N ASP A 536 -0.22 -3.01 2.77
CA ASP A 536 -1.30 -3.97 2.56
C ASP A 536 -2.67 -3.30 2.79
N ASP A 537 -3.74 -4.09 2.86
CA ASP A 537 -5.09 -3.55 3.02
C ASP A 537 -5.32 -2.82 4.36
N GLU A 538 -4.49 -3.10 5.37
CA GLU A 538 -4.63 -2.61 6.73
C GLU A 538 -3.58 -1.58 7.10
N LYS A 539 -2.37 -1.68 6.52
CA LYS A 539 -1.17 -1.05 7.04
C LYS A 539 -0.27 -0.52 5.94
N VAL A 540 0.42 0.57 6.25
CA VAL A 540 1.45 1.18 5.42
C VAL A 540 2.76 1.17 6.19
N ILE A 541 3.86 0.84 5.53
CA ILE A 541 5.18 0.74 6.13
C ILE A 541 6.14 1.64 5.40
N VAL A 542 6.86 2.46 6.17
CA VAL A 542 7.87 3.38 5.67
C VAL A 542 9.19 3.10 6.36
N HIS A 543 10.23 2.83 5.58
CA HIS A 543 11.60 2.80 6.08
C HIS A 543 12.13 4.22 6.32
N ARG A 544 12.67 4.46 7.52
CA ARG A 544 13.32 5.73 7.88
C ARG A 544 14.63 5.48 8.60
N GLU A 545 15.58 6.38 8.36
CA GLU A 545 16.88 6.40 9.01
C GLU A 545 16.99 7.66 9.89
N LYS A 546 17.30 7.47 11.17
CA LYS A 546 17.54 8.58 12.11
C LYS A 546 18.91 9.20 11.84
N GLU A 547 19.13 10.45 12.28
CA GLU A 547 20.45 11.08 12.17
C GLU A 547 21.59 10.30 12.83
N THR A 548 21.26 9.58 13.91
CA THR A 548 22.15 8.67 14.63
C THR A 548 22.54 7.42 13.85
N GLY A 549 21.88 7.17 12.72
CA GLY A 549 22.09 6.00 11.88
C GLY A 549 21.29 4.76 12.23
N SER A 550 20.46 4.84 13.26
CA SER A 550 19.52 3.77 13.55
C SER A 550 18.41 3.73 12.49
N GLN A 551 18.14 2.53 11.99
CA GLN A 551 17.10 2.25 11.02
C GLN A 551 15.81 1.82 11.72
N VAL A 552 14.70 2.45 11.34
CA VAL A 552 13.37 2.25 11.93
C VAL A 552 12.35 2.04 10.81
N LEU A 553 11.44 1.09 11.01
CA LEU A 553 10.21 1.02 10.23
C LEU A 553 9.08 1.71 10.97
N MET A 554 8.46 2.66 10.29
CA MET A 554 7.22 3.28 10.75
C MET A 554 6.07 2.46 10.18
N VAL A 555 5.26 1.85 11.04
CA VAL A 555 4.05 1.11 10.66
C VAL A 555 2.84 1.97 10.98
N TYR A 556 2.13 2.36 9.93
CA TYR A 556 0.88 3.12 9.97
C TYR A 556 -0.26 2.11 9.84
N ASP A 557 -1.03 1.89 10.91
CA ASP A 557 -2.12 0.92 10.96
C ASP A 557 -3.48 1.62 10.95
N PHE A 558 -4.29 1.28 9.93
CA PHE A 558 -5.61 1.85 9.65
C PHE A 558 -6.76 1.00 10.22
N SER A 559 -6.49 -0.11 10.91
CA SER A 559 -7.53 -1.01 11.46
C SER A 559 -8.34 -0.43 12.63
#